data_AF-A0A4Y4DKX0-F1
#
_entry.id   AF-A0A4Y4DKX0-F1
#
_cell.length_a   1.000
_cell.length_b   1.000
_cell.length_c   1.000
_cell.angle_alpha   90.00
_cell.angle_beta   90.00
_cell.angle_gamma   90.00
#
_symmetry.space_group_name_H-M   'P 1'
#
loop_
_entity.id
_entity.type
_entity.pdbx_description
1 polymer ?
#
loop_
_entity_poly.entity_id
_entity_poly.type
_entity_poly.pdbx_seq_one_letter_code
_entity_poly.pdbx_strand_id
1 'polypeptide(L)'
;MKALFDISFTKFVTPSILKVLYILFMIGLGIMYIVIVVAAFYESTGMGLATMFIFGPLVVLVYLALIRASLESLIAQIRTAENTAELVRLSGGSASGFDQPGPGSYPGPQAGPNPGPNSGPQNPYQH
;
A
#
# COMPACT_ATOMS: atom_id res chain seq x y z
N MET A 1 15.13 -1.31 -24.65
CA MET A 1 14.91 -2.73 -24.34
C MET A 1 16.04 -3.28 -23.44
N LYS A 2 16.36 -2.62 -22.32
CA LYS A 2 17.45 -3.03 -21.39
C LYS A 2 17.01 -3.19 -19.93
N ALA A 3 15.90 -2.57 -19.54
CA ALA A 3 15.38 -2.62 -18.17
C ALA A 3 14.62 -3.91 -17.82
N LEU A 4 14.31 -4.77 -18.81
CA LEU A 4 13.57 -6.02 -18.58
C LEU A 4 14.48 -7.21 -18.22
N PHE A 5 15.79 -7.08 -18.38
CA PHE A 5 16.79 -8.09 -17.99
C PHE A 5 17.73 -7.58 -16.90
N ASP A 6 17.35 -6.50 -16.21
CA ASP A 6 18.13 -5.99 -15.08
C ASP A 6 17.74 -6.76 -13.82
N ILE A 7 18.51 -7.81 -13.52
CA ILE A 7 18.42 -8.62 -12.29
C ILE A 7 18.95 -7.80 -11.07
N SER A 8 19.50 -6.60 -11.32
CA SER A 8 19.79 -5.60 -10.31
C SER A 8 18.49 -4.85 -9.97
N PHE A 9 17.85 -5.21 -8.86
CA PHE A 9 16.65 -4.55 -8.33
C PHE A 9 16.92 -3.10 -7.84
N THR A 10 17.59 -2.27 -8.64
CA THR A 10 18.06 -0.93 -8.25
C THR A 10 17.02 0.16 -8.55
N LYS A 11 15.96 -0.13 -9.32
CA LYS A 11 14.90 0.83 -9.62
C LYS A 11 13.52 0.19 -9.43
N PHE A 12 12.74 0.74 -8.49
CA PHE A 12 11.32 0.41 -8.27
C PHE A 12 10.50 0.83 -9.49
N VAL A 13 10.53 0.02 -10.55
CA VAL A 13 9.66 0.12 -11.73
C VAL A 13 8.42 -0.78 -11.51
N THR A 14 7.99 -0.88 -10.25
CA THR A 14 7.02 -1.87 -9.77
C THR A 14 5.70 -1.82 -10.55
N PRO A 15 5.04 -0.66 -10.76
CA PRO A 15 3.78 -0.62 -11.51
C PRO A 15 3.93 -0.89 -13.02
N SER A 16 5.09 -0.62 -13.63
CA SER A 16 5.29 -0.87 -15.06
C SER A 16 5.68 -2.32 -15.35
N ILE A 17 6.45 -2.98 -14.46
CA ILE A 17 6.74 -4.42 -14.56
C ILE A 17 5.45 -5.26 -14.49
N LEU A 18 4.51 -4.88 -13.63
CA LEU A 18 3.23 -5.59 -13.48
C LEU A 18 2.42 -5.66 -14.80
N LYS A 19 2.44 -4.59 -15.61
CA LYS A 19 1.79 -4.57 -16.93
C LYS A 19 2.47 -5.52 -17.92
N VAL A 20 3.80 -5.54 -17.94
CA VAL A 20 4.57 -6.44 -18.81
C VAL A 20 4.36 -7.89 -18.40
N LEU A 21 4.30 -8.15 -17.09
CA LEU A 21 4.06 -9.47 -16.54
C LEU A 21 2.66 -9.99 -16.90
N TYR A 22 1.62 -9.15 -16.89
CA TYR A 22 0.29 -9.51 -17.38
C TYR A 22 0.33 -9.97 -18.83
N ILE A 23 0.96 -9.19 -19.71
CA ILE A 23 1.07 -9.50 -21.14
C ILE A 23 1.84 -10.81 -21.33
N LEU A 24 2.91 -11.02 -20.55
CA LEU A 24 3.68 -12.26 -20.59
C LEU A 24 2.85 -13.48 -20.18
N PHE A 25 2.09 -13.40 -19.10
CA PHE A 25 1.19 -14.48 -18.68
C PHE A 25 0.05 -14.70 -19.68
N MET A 26 -0.50 -13.65 -20.28
CA MET A 26 -1.53 -13.76 -21.30
C MET A 26 -1.02 -14.50 -22.54
N ILE A 27 0.17 -14.14 -23.04
CA ILE A 27 0.81 -14.83 -24.17
C ILE A 27 1.16 -16.27 -23.78
N GLY A 28 1.72 -16.48 -22.58
CA GLY A 28 2.07 -17.80 -22.08
C GLY A 28 0.85 -18.73 -21.97
N LEU A 29 -0.28 -18.23 -21.46
CA LEU A 29 -1.55 -18.96 -21.43
C LEU A 29 -2.08 -19.27 -22.82
N GLY A 30 -1.96 -18.34 -23.77
CA GLY A 30 -2.34 -18.58 -25.16
C GLY A 30 -1.54 -19.71 -25.81
N ILE A 31 -0.22 -19.73 -25.58
CA ILE A 31 0.66 -20.79 -26.09
C ILE A 31 0.34 -22.13 -25.41
N MET A 32 0.24 -22.14 -24.07
CA MET A 32 -0.11 -23.32 -23.30
C MET A 32 -1.46 -23.90 -23.74
N TYR A 33 -2.44 -23.04 -24.00
CA TYR A 33 -3.74 -23.45 -24.52
C TYR A 33 -3.63 -24.18 -25.86
N ILE A 34 -2.87 -23.64 -26.82
CA ILE A 34 -2.66 -24.28 -28.12
C ILE A 34 -2.00 -25.66 -27.94
N VAL A 35 -0.99 -25.77 -27.08
CA VAL A 35 -0.30 -27.03 -26.80
C VAL A 35 -1.26 -28.07 -26.22
N ILE A 36 -2.10 -27.68 -25.25
CA ILE A 36 -3.09 -28.57 -24.63
C ILE A 36 -4.13 -29.03 -25.65
N VAL A 37 -4.62 -28.12 -26.51
CA VAL A 37 -5.59 -28.48 -27.55
C VAL A 37 -4.98 -29.48 -28.52
N VAL A 38 -3.76 -29.23 -29.00
CA VAL A 38 -3.06 -30.16 -29.90
C VAL A 38 -2.84 -31.52 -29.22
N ALA A 39 -2.42 -31.55 -27.95
CA ALA A 39 -2.29 -32.78 -27.17
C ALA A 39 -3.62 -33.54 -27.04
N ALA A 40 -4.73 -32.83 -26.79
CA ALA A 40 -6.06 -33.44 -26.68
C ALA A 40 -6.54 -34.07 -28.00
N PHE A 41 -6.17 -33.48 -29.15
CA PHE A 41 -6.46 -34.06 -30.46
C PHE A 41 -5.64 -35.33 -30.77
N TYR A 42 -4.45 -35.49 -30.18
CA TYR A 42 -3.69 -36.74 -30.29
C TYR A 42 -4.34 -37.90 -29.54
N GLU A 43 -5.07 -37.63 -28.45
CA GLU A 43 -5.77 -38.67 -27.72
C GLU A 43 -7.10 -39.06 -28.39
N SER A 44 -7.95 -38.09 -28.71
CA SER A 44 -9.16 -38.35 -29.50
C SER A 44 -9.77 -37.08 -30.07
N THR A 45 -10.44 -37.20 -31.22
CA THR A 45 -11.17 -36.08 -31.83
C THR A 45 -12.23 -35.51 -30.90
N GLY A 46 -12.94 -36.35 -30.13
CA GLY A 46 -13.97 -35.92 -29.18
C GLY A 46 -13.38 -35.10 -28.02
N MET A 47 -12.26 -35.56 -27.44
CA MET A 47 -11.57 -34.85 -26.37
C MET A 47 -10.95 -33.53 -26.86
N GLY A 48 -10.39 -33.51 -28.07
CA GLY A 48 -9.88 -32.29 -28.69
C GLY A 48 -10.96 -31.22 -28.85
N LEU A 49 -12.14 -31.59 -29.36
CA LEU A 49 -13.27 -30.67 -29.51
C LEU A 49 -13.81 -30.18 -28.16
N ALA A 50 -14.00 -31.08 -27.19
CA ALA A 50 -14.43 -30.69 -25.84
C ALA A 50 -13.43 -29.73 -25.18
N THR A 51 -12.13 -29.99 -25.35
CA THR A 51 -11.08 -29.13 -24.80
C THR A 51 -11.02 -27.78 -25.50
N MET A 52 -11.23 -27.71 -26.81
CA MET A 52 -11.20 -26.45 -27.55
C MET A 52 -12.41 -25.55 -27.23
N PHE A 53 -13.61 -26.11 -27.08
CA PHE A 53 -14.83 -25.30 -26.93
C PHE A 53 -15.26 -25.07 -25.48
N ILE A 54 -14.96 -26.02 -24.58
CA ILE A 54 -15.49 -25.99 -23.21
C ILE A 54 -14.34 -25.76 -22.23
N PHE A 55 -13.44 -26.73 -22.10
CA PHE A 55 -12.42 -26.68 -21.05
C PHE A 55 -11.39 -25.57 -21.28
N GLY A 56 -10.97 -25.37 -22.51
CA GLY A 56 -9.98 -24.38 -22.91
C GLY A 56 -10.37 -22.96 -22.55
N PRO A 57 -11.47 -22.43 -23.12
CA PRO A 57 -11.95 -21.09 -22.79
C PRO A 57 -12.22 -20.92 -21.29
N LEU A 58 -12.78 -21.94 -20.64
CA LEU A 58 -13.06 -21.93 -19.20
C LEU A 58 -11.77 -21.79 -18.37
N VAL A 59 -10.76 -22.62 -18.65
CA VAL A 59 -9.47 -22.59 -17.96
C VAL A 59 -8.77 -21.26 -18.21
N VAL A 60 -8.70 -20.80 -19.47
CA VAL A 60 -8.05 -19.52 -19.81
C VAL A 60 -8.74 -18.34 -19.12
N LEU A 61 -10.07 -18.29 -19.09
CA LEU A 61 -10.82 -17.24 -18.40
C LEU A 61 -10.55 -17.23 -16.90
N VAL A 62 -10.61 -18.40 -16.25
CA VAL A 62 -10.36 -18.51 -14.80
C VAL A 62 -8.93 -18.07 -14.48
N TYR A 63 -7.93 -18.55 -15.22
CA TYR A 63 -6.54 -18.17 -14.97
C TYR A 63 -6.30 -16.68 -15.25
N LEU A 64 -6.85 -16.11 -16.33
CA LEU A 64 -6.73 -14.67 -16.60
C LEU A 64 -7.39 -13.83 -15.50
N ALA A 65 -8.54 -14.25 -15.00
CA ALA A 65 -9.21 -13.57 -13.88
C ALA A 65 -8.35 -13.61 -12.60
N LEU A 66 -7.77 -14.76 -12.28
CA LEU A 66 -6.87 -14.91 -11.12
C LEU A 66 -5.60 -14.08 -11.26
N ILE A 67 -4.98 -14.07 -12.45
CA ILE A 67 -3.81 -13.23 -12.73
C ILE A 67 -4.19 -11.76 -12.58
N ARG A 68 -5.34 -11.34 -13.13
CA ARG A 68 -5.82 -9.96 -12.99
C ARG A 68 -6.00 -9.57 -11.52
N ALA A 69 -6.70 -10.39 -10.74
CA ALA A 69 -6.91 -10.16 -9.31
C ALA A 69 -5.58 -10.09 -8.54
N SER A 70 -4.62 -10.95 -8.88
CA SER A 70 -3.29 -10.97 -8.26
C SER A 70 -2.52 -9.67 -8.56
N LEU A 71 -2.52 -9.24 -9.82
CA LEU A 71 -1.86 -8.00 -10.23
C LEU A 71 -2.52 -6.77 -9.63
N GLU A 72 -3.86 -6.74 -9.56
CA GLU A 72 -4.61 -5.68 -8.89
C GLU A 72 -4.23 -5.59 -7.41
N SER A 73 -4.13 -6.72 -6.72
CA SER A 73 -3.68 -6.79 -5.32
C SER A 73 -2.24 -6.28 -5.14
N LEU A 74 -1.32 -6.69 -6.01
CA LEU A 74 0.08 -6.22 -5.99
C LEU A 74 0.16 -4.70 -6.21
N ILE A 75 -0.57 -4.17 -7.19
CA ILE A 75 -0.61 -2.73 -7.48
C ILE A 75 -1.20 -1.96 -6.28
N ALA A 76 -2.26 -2.49 -5.66
CA ALA A 76 -2.88 -1.87 -4.49
C ALA A 76 -1.88 -1.75 -3.32
N GLN A 77 -1.14 -2.81 -3.02
CA GLN A 77 -0.13 -2.80 -1.95
C GLN A 77 0.97 -1.75 -2.19
N ILE A 78 1.46 -1.64 -3.43
CA ILE A 78 2.48 -0.64 -3.80
C ILE A 78 1.93 0.77 -3.63
N ARG A 79 0.72 1.03 -4.15
CA ARG A 79 0.07 2.34 -4.02
C ARG A 79 -0.17 2.73 -2.56
N THR A 80 -0.53 1.77 -1.71
CA THR A 80 -0.66 2.01 -0.27
C THR A 80 0.68 2.41 0.34
N ALA A 81 1.78 1.73 0.00
CA ALA A 81 3.10 2.07 0.51
C ALA A 81 3.57 3.46 0.05
N GLU A 82 3.32 3.83 -1.21
CA GLU A 82 3.61 5.16 -1.75
C GLU A 82 2.81 6.26 -1.03
N ASN A 83 1.51 6.03 -0.82
CA ASN A 83 0.64 6.98 -0.13
C ASN A 83 1.06 7.18 1.35
N THR A 84 1.43 6.11 2.05
CA THR A 84 1.94 6.22 3.43
C THR A 84 3.26 6.99 3.49
N ALA A 85 4.18 6.76 2.55
CA ALA A 85 5.43 7.51 2.47
C ALA A 85 5.20 9.01 2.19
N GLU A 86 4.23 9.34 1.35
CA GLU A 86 3.83 10.73 1.07
C GLU A 86 3.20 11.41 2.29
N LEU A 87 2.29 10.73 3.00
CA LEU A 87 1.71 11.23 4.25
C LEU A 87 2.78 11.52 5.30
N VAL A 88 3.78 10.65 5.46
CA VAL A 88 4.91 10.89 6.38
C VAL A 88 5.72 12.11 5.92
N ARG A 89 5.99 12.27 4.62
CA ARG A 89 6.69 13.44 4.08
C ARG A 89 5.93 14.75 4.30
N LEU A 90 4.61 14.76 4.12
CA LEU A 90 3.75 15.93 4.37
C LEU A 90 3.63 16.24 5.87
N SER A 91 3.53 15.21 6.73
CA SER A 91 3.53 15.38 8.18
C SER A 91 4.88 15.89 8.72
N GLY A 92 6.00 15.46 8.13
CA GLY A 92 7.34 15.96 8.43
C GLY A 92 7.63 17.35 7.86
N GLY A 93 6.94 17.76 6.80
CA GLY A 93 7.02 19.11 6.22
C GLY A 93 6.09 20.14 6.86
N SER A 94 5.16 19.70 7.72
CA SER A 94 4.21 20.57 8.44
C SER A 94 4.67 20.92 9.86
N ALA A 95 5.89 20.52 10.25
CA ALA A 95 6.56 20.96 11.48
C ALA A 95 7.22 22.35 11.35
N SER A 96 6.80 23.17 10.38
CA SER A 96 7.16 24.60 10.27
C SER A 96 5.94 25.50 10.38
N GLY A 97 4.87 25.05 11.07
CA GLY A 97 3.64 25.82 11.28
C GLY A 97 3.05 25.72 12.69
N PHE A 98 3.70 24.99 13.60
CA PHE A 98 3.39 25.06 15.02
C PHE A 98 4.61 25.67 15.70
N ASP A 99 4.47 26.92 16.13
CA ASP A 99 5.41 27.59 17.03
C ASP A 99 5.78 26.63 18.15
N GLN A 100 6.97 26.05 18.04
CA GLN A 100 7.54 25.20 19.07
C GLN A 100 8.05 26.16 20.13
N PRO A 101 7.45 26.25 21.33
CA PRO A 101 8.06 27.00 22.42
C PRO A 101 9.35 26.26 22.76
N GLY A 102 10.49 26.96 22.64
CA GLY A 102 11.79 26.39 22.95
C GLY A 102 11.83 25.81 24.37
N PRO A 103 12.74 24.88 24.68
CA PRO A 103 12.86 24.31 26.02
C PRO A 103 13.16 25.43 27.03
N GLY A 104 12.12 25.90 27.74
CA GLY A 104 12.22 27.03 28.68
C GLY A 104 10.99 27.93 28.79
N SER A 105 10.02 27.86 27.89
CA SER A 105 8.82 28.73 27.95
C SER A 105 7.56 27.99 28.39
N TYR A 106 7.58 27.43 29.60
CA TYR A 106 6.33 27.17 30.32
C TYR A 106 5.94 28.45 31.08
N PRO A 107 4.74 29.02 30.85
CA PRO A 107 4.19 30.01 31.77
C PRO A 107 4.07 29.35 33.14
N GLY A 108 4.80 29.87 34.13
CA GLY A 108 4.70 29.40 35.51
C GLY A 108 3.26 29.55 36.02
N PRO A 109 2.87 28.82 37.08
CA PRO A 109 1.56 29.00 37.71
C PRO A 109 1.35 30.48 38.02
N GLN A 110 0.26 31.06 37.50
CA GLN A 110 -0.13 32.43 37.83
C GLN A 110 -0.25 32.53 39.36
N ALA A 111 0.62 33.34 39.96
CA ALA A 111 0.53 33.68 41.37
C ALA A 111 -0.88 34.23 41.63
N GLY A 112 -1.60 33.59 42.56
CA GLY A 112 -2.96 34.00 42.93
C GLY A 112 -3.02 35.45 43.42
N PRO A 113 -4.22 36.03 43.57
CA PRO A 113 -4.38 37.43 43.91
C PRO A 113 -3.69 37.75 45.23
N ASN A 114 -2.79 38.74 45.20
CA ASN A 114 -2.08 39.25 46.35
C ASN A 114 -3.08 39.74 47.42
N PRO A 115 -3.09 39.21 48.66
CA PRO A 115 -3.95 39.75 49.70
C PRO A 115 -3.38 41.11 50.13
N GLY A 116 -4.17 42.17 49.96
CA GLY A 116 -3.83 43.51 50.44
C GLY A 116 -3.62 43.55 51.96
N PRO A 117 -3.01 44.63 52.48
CA PRO A 117 -2.69 44.75 53.89
C PRO A 117 -3.97 44.95 54.69
N ASN A 118 -4.38 43.96 55.49
CA ASN A 118 -5.44 44.16 56.47
C ASN A 118 -5.15 43.47 57.81
N SER A 119 -5.29 44.29 58.85
CA SER A 119 -5.05 44.07 60.28
C SER A 119 -5.72 42.80 60.83
N GLY A 120 -4.94 41.95 61.50
CA GLY A 120 -5.44 40.75 62.18
C GLY A 120 -6.22 41.08 63.47
N PRO A 121 -7.33 40.38 63.77
CA PRO A 121 -7.98 40.42 65.08
C PRO A 121 -7.20 39.63 66.14
N GLN A 122 -7.07 40.23 67.33
CA GLN A 122 -6.41 39.70 68.53
C GLN A 122 -7.08 38.41 69.05
N ASN A 123 -6.25 37.43 69.45
CA ASN A 123 -6.68 36.13 69.97
C ASN A 123 -7.04 36.22 71.48
N PRO A 124 -8.26 35.87 71.92
CA PRO A 124 -8.75 36.17 73.27
C PRO A 124 -8.55 35.05 74.33
N TYR A 125 -7.55 34.17 74.17
CA TYR A 125 -7.36 33.02 75.09
C TYR A 125 -5.93 32.90 75.62
N GLN A 126 -5.45 33.92 76.33
CA GLN A 126 -4.28 33.79 77.22
C GLN A 126 -4.66 34.22 78.63
N HIS A 127 -4.95 33.24 79.48
CA HIS A 127 -4.96 33.35 80.94
C HIS A 127 -4.18 32.15 81.50
#